data_AF-H0ETN9-F1
#
_entry.id   AF-H0ETN9-F1
#
_cell.length_a   1.000
_cell.length_b   1.000
_cell.length_c   1.000
_cell.angle_alpha   90.00
_cell.angle_beta   90.00
_cell.angle_gamma   90.00
#
_symmetry.space_group_name_H-M   'P 1'
#
loop_
_entity.id
_entity.type
_entity.pdbx_description
1 polymer ?
#
loop_
_entity_poly.entity_id
_entity_poly.type
_entity_poly.pdbx_seq_one_letter_code
_entity_poly.pdbx_strand_id
1 'polypeptide(L)'
;MSKEKVLIESANNLFREYEEDITEGGVVGALSTGLEFEAALKGEKAESGLGKLESRILAPGASNAYAGGLAEKDKLKLEDLEGGVRRKALALLWAYLGRVDLDDPALEQAKLEAAPIAHALNASFGAISLAFGVTAPIISSYKTAQNLIQAVPPGASPLLQLPHITPAIAQAIEGDSRTHLTLQEYMSLPETYRRKLSVGKGLLTEAEYKTVVSVATQLPRLQVEKGFFKVTGEKYIIPSSLVSMVVKGRFIPPGSENIPEVNELDLEDIDPDEEDLDALLGREKSGGKDGKKPEQKPVQPPLAYAPYFTKDYSPRWHVFLTDSKQGKVAVPPFTFTTFDQPIYTKDGKPTFNMQTLKAQFQAPPQAGHYTFVLHLICDSYVGFDTKMEITLVVDEASKAEEMGSDDDISEPDEDSLAGQMHALKTGAPPPQKKKKAKQIEESSDEESNTEGEVEDTSETDTDTDEE
;
A
#
# COMPACT_ATOMS: atom_id res chain seq x y z
N MET A 1 -25.23 10.21 -9.70
CA MET A 1 -24.16 9.79 -8.78
C MET A 1 -22.89 9.55 -9.59
N SER A 2 -21.72 9.81 -9.00
CA SER A 2 -20.40 9.53 -9.59
C SER A 2 -20.09 8.03 -9.61
N LYS A 3 -18.92 7.65 -10.15
CA LYS A 3 -18.41 6.27 -10.12
C LYS A 3 -18.20 5.78 -8.68
N GLU A 4 -17.82 6.68 -7.78
CA GLU A 4 -17.62 6.46 -6.35
C GLU A 4 -18.94 6.46 -5.57
N LYS A 5 -20.08 6.54 -6.26
CA LYS A 5 -21.45 6.49 -5.70
C LYS A 5 -21.79 7.64 -4.74
N VAL A 6 -21.18 8.80 -4.96
CA VAL A 6 -21.53 10.06 -4.28
C VAL A 6 -22.28 11.00 -5.23
N LEU A 7 -22.89 12.06 -4.72
CA LEU A 7 -23.48 13.10 -5.54
C LEU A 7 -22.39 13.85 -6.33
N ILE A 8 -22.69 14.20 -7.58
CA ILE A 8 -21.71 14.90 -8.45
C ILE A 8 -21.35 16.26 -7.85
N GLU A 9 -22.33 16.96 -7.29
CA GLU A 9 -22.11 18.24 -6.64
C GLU A 9 -21.28 18.10 -5.35
N SER A 10 -21.45 17.03 -4.58
CA SER A 10 -20.55 16.71 -3.47
C SER A 10 -19.12 16.50 -3.94
N ALA A 11 -18.91 15.76 -5.04
CA ALA A 11 -17.59 15.59 -5.63
C ALA A 11 -16.98 16.94 -6.10
N ASN A 12 -17.79 17.86 -6.64
CA ASN A 12 -17.34 19.20 -7.00
C ASN A 12 -16.96 20.04 -5.78
N ASN A 13 -17.69 19.92 -4.67
CA ASN A 13 -17.33 20.60 -3.43
C ASN A 13 -16.01 20.05 -2.85
N LEU A 14 -15.85 18.72 -2.83
CA LEU A 14 -14.61 18.07 -2.41
C LEU A 14 -13.42 18.51 -3.27
N PHE A 15 -13.61 18.63 -4.58
CA PHE A 15 -12.59 19.11 -5.50
C PHE A 15 -12.13 20.55 -5.17
N ARG A 16 -13.05 21.42 -4.72
CA ARG A 16 -12.72 22.79 -4.32
C ARG A 16 -11.97 22.88 -3.00
N GLU A 17 -12.14 21.90 -2.12
CA GLU A 17 -11.46 21.81 -0.83
C GLU A 17 -10.11 21.06 -0.91
N TYR A 18 -9.72 20.57 -2.09
CA TYR A 18 -8.45 19.90 -2.29
C TYR A 18 -7.27 20.88 -2.15
N GLU A 19 -6.29 20.51 -1.33
CA GLU A 19 -5.01 21.19 -1.17
C GLU A 19 -3.88 20.13 -1.22
N GLU A 20 -2.71 20.49 -1.76
CA GLU A 20 -1.60 19.53 -1.92
C GLU A 20 -0.98 19.10 -0.59
N ASP A 21 -1.04 19.95 0.43
CA ASP A 21 -0.54 19.70 1.79
C ASP A 21 -1.67 19.37 2.78
N ILE A 22 -2.86 19.00 2.27
CA ILE A 22 -4.02 18.68 3.10
C ILE A 22 -3.71 17.54 4.07
N THR A 23 -3.88 17.82 5.35
CA THR A 23 -3.75 16.82 6.43
C THR A 23 -5.05 16.04 6.60
N GLU A 24 -5.03 14.95 7.36
CA GLU A 24 -6.21 14.15 7.69
C GLU A 24 -7.34 14.98 8.34
N GLY A 25 -7.03 15.92 9.24
CA GLY A 25 -8.01 16.86 9.80
C GLY A 25 -8.61 17.80 8.74
N GLY A 26 -7.79 18.22 7.78
CA GLY A 26 -8.21 18.98 6.60
C GLY A 26 -9.15 18.17 5.71
N VAL A 27 -8.85 16.89 5.47
CA VAL A 27 -9.73 15.96 4.74
C VAL A 27 -11.05 15.83 5.48
N VAL A 28 -11.08 15.61 6.80
CA VAL A 28 -12.33 15.60 7.60
C VAL A 28 -13.14 16.89 7.40
N GLY A 29 -12.45 18.04 7.39
CA GLY A 29 -13.03 19.34 7.05
C GLY A 29 -13.65 19.37 5.64
N ALA A 30 -12.95 18.85 4.64
CA ALA A 30 -13.45 18.76 3.27
C ALA A 30 -14.67 17.82 3.16
N LEU A 31 -14.66 16.67 3.84
CA LEU A 31 -15.78 15.72 3.82
C LEU A 31 -17.09 16.34 4.32
N SER A 32 -17.03 17.31 5.23
CA SER A 32 -18.22 18.01 5.72
C SER A 32 -18.99 18.80 4.65
N THR A 33 -18.40 19.06 3.47
CA THR A 33 -19.07 19.75 2.36
C THR A 33 -20.00 18.87 1.52
N GLY A 34 -20.08 17.56 1.82
CA GLY A 34 -20.94 16.64 1.08
C GLY A 34 -22.42 16.93 1.30
N LEU A 35 -23.17 17.02 0.20
CA LEU A 35 -24.62 17.28 0.24
C LEU A 35 -25.43 16.08 0.75
N GLU A 36 -24.81 14.91 0.87
CA GLU A 36 -25.38 13.74 1.52
C GLU A 36 -25.79 14.04 2.97
N PHE A 37 -25.09 14.96 3.64
CA PHE A 37 -25.46 15.41 4.98
C PHE A 37 -26.77 16.20 5.02
N GLU A 38 -27.17 16.86 3.93
CA GLU A 38 -28.47 17.57 3.87
C GLU A 38 -29.63 16.58 3.98
N ALA A 39 -29.46 15.37 3.45
CA ALA A 39 -30.48 14.34 3.56
C ALA A 39 -30.63 13.80 5.00
N ALA A 40 -29.52 13.73 5.74
CA ALA A 40 -29.49 13.27 7.13
C ALA A 40 -29.93 14.36 8.14
N LEU A 41 -29.55 15.62 7.88
CA LEU A 41 -29.72 16.77 8.77
C LEU A 41 -30.80 17.75 8.26
N LYS A 42 -31.95 17.24 7.81
CA LYS A 42 -33.03 18.06 7.25
C LYS A 42 -33.69 18.98 8.28
N GLY A 43 -34.06 20.19 7.84
CA GLY A 43 -34.86 21.13 8.61
C GLY A 43 -34.16 21.56 9.90
N GLU A 44 -34.90 21.55 11.01
CA GLU A 44 -34.37 21.97 12.32
C GLU A 44 -33.19 21.12 12.83
N LYS A 45 -32.98 19.90 12.29
CA LYS A 45 -31.83 19.06 12.67
C LYS A 45 -30.48 19.69 12.33
N ALA A 46 -30.44 20.60 11.37
CA ALA A 46 -29.23 21.33 11.00
C ALA A 46 -28.74 22.23 12.15
N GLU A 47 -29.65 22.85 12.90
CA GLU A 47 -29.31 23.80 13.97
C GLU A 47 -29.47 23.21 15.38
N SER A 48 -30.41 22.27 15.54
CA SER A 48 -30.78 21.73 16.85
C SER A 48 -29.58 21.09 17.53
N GLY A 49 -29.34 21.48 18.79
CA GLY A 49 -28.25 20.96 19.61
C GLY A 49 -26.85 21.27 19.09
N LEU A 50 -26.66 22.18 18.12
CA LEU A 50 -25.33 22.55 17.61
C LEU A 50 -24.44 23.14 18.71
N GLY A 51 -24.95 24.09 19.51
CA GLY A 51 -24.17 24.66 20.62
C GLY A 51 -23.78 23.64 21.70
N LYS A 52 -24.66 22.67 22.00
CA LYS A 52 -24.34 21.57 22.93
C LYS A 52 -23.24 20.69 22.35
N LEU A 53 -23.35 20.33 21.08
CA LEU A 53 -22.35 19.53 20.37
C LEU A 53 -20.98 20.22 20.36
N GLU A 54 -20.92 21.48 19.96
CA GLU A 54 -19.67 22.25 19.90
C GLU A 54 -19.03 22.42 21.28
N SER A 55 -19.82 22.79 22.30
CA SER A 55 -19.29 22.92 23.66
C SER A 55 -18.71 21.62 24.20
N ARG A 56 -19.24 20.45 23.80
CA ARG A 56 -18.73 19.13 24.20
C ARG A 56 -17.45 18.76 23.48
N ILE A 57 -17.37 18.95 22.17
CA ILE A 57 -16.15 18.58 21.40
C ILE A 57 -14.99 19.54 21.66
N LEU A 58 -15.28 20.81 21.98
CA LEU A 58 -14.28 21.83 22.30
C LEU A 58 -13.91 21.88 23.79
N ALA A 59 -14.52 21.04 24.63
CA ALA A 59 -14.10 20.88 26.02
C ALA A 59 -12.67 20.29 26.08
N PRO A 60 -11.91 20.53 27.17
CA PRO A 60 -10.59 19.93 27.34
C PRO A 60 -10.63 18.40 27.21
N GLY A 61 -9.77 17.85 26.36
CA GLY A 61 -9.60 16.40 26.21
C GLY A 61 -8.71 15.79 27.28
N ALA A 62 -8.75 14.46 27.44
CA ALA A 62 -7.87 13.76 28.37
C ALA A 62 -6.43 13.68 27.84
N SER A 63 -6.26 13.28 26.58
CA SER A 63 -4.94 13.16 25.91
C SER A 63 -4.68 14.24 24.86
N ASN A 64 -5.74 14.89 24.36
CA ASN A 64 -5.70 15.90 23.30
C ASN A 64 -6.12 17.25 23.85
N ALA A 65 -5.80 18.34 23.15
CA ALA A 65 -6.24 19.69 23.52
C ALA A 65 -7.77 19.78 23.68
N TYR A 66 -8.50 19.10 22.79
CA TYR A 66 -9.96 19.10 22.74
C TYR A 66 -10.51 17.68 22.80
N ALA A 67 -11.68 17.51 23.41
CA ALA A 67 -12.36 16.21 23.57
C ALA A 67 -12.69 15.54 22.23
N GLY A 68 -13.01 16.33 21.19
CA GLY A 68 -13.21 15.84 19.83
C GLY A 68 -11.91 15.40 19.12
N GLY A 69 -10.74 15.67 19.70
CA GLY A 69 -9.44 15.39 19.09
C GLY A 69 -9.05 16.32 17.93
N LEU A 70 -9.65 17.51 17.86
CA LEU A 70 -9.29 18.53 16.88
C LEU A 70 -7.89 19.09 17.16
N ALA A 71 -7.14 19.47 16.11
CA ALA A 71 -6.05 20.42 16.27
C ALA A 71 -6.59 21.87 16.31
N GLU A 72 -5.77 22.82 16.74
CA GLU A 72 -6.20 24.24 16.81
C GLU A 72 -6.70 24.75 15.46
N LYS A 73 -6.02 24.39 14.37
CA LYS A 73 -6.44 24.75 13.01
C LYS A 73 -7.82 24.20 12.63
N ASP A 74 -8.15 22.99 13.08
CA ASP A 74 -9.41 22.33 12.74
C ASP A 74 -10.57 22.92 13.55
N LYS A 75 -10.30 23.32 14.80
CA LYS A 75 -11.21 24.13 15.61
C LYS A 75 -11.50 25.47 14.95
N LEU A 76 -10.47 26.20 14.53
CA LEU A 76 -10.66 27.49 13.86
C LEU A 76 -11.48 27.33 12.58
N LYS A 77 -11.23 26.27 11.79
CA LYS A 77 -12.05 25.95 10.61
C LYS A 77 -13.52 25.68 10.98
N LEU A 78 -13.79 25.01 12.09
CA LEU A 78 -15.17 24.80 12.56
C LEU A 78 -15.85 26.12 12.99
N GLU A 79 -15.14 26.98 13.70
CA GLU A 79 -15.66 28.26 14.21
C GLU A 79 -15.96 29.26 13.08
N ASP A 80 -15.16 29.26 12.02
CA ASP A 80 -15.28 30.14 10.84
C ASP A 80 -16.49 29.80 9.94
N LEU A 81 -17.00 28.56 10.02
CA LEU A 81 -18.19 28.19 9.26
C LEU A 81 -19.43 28.92 9.78
N GLU A 82 -20.27 29.40 8.87
CA GLU A 82 -21.63 29.80 9.23
C GLU A 82 -22.44 28.59 9.72
N GLY A 83 -23.57 28.84 10.39
CA GLY A 83 -24.46 27.78 10.88
C GLY A 83 -24.95 26.82 9.78
N GLY A 84 -25.75 25.83 10.17
CA GLY A 84 -26.41 24.92 9.24
C GLY A 84 -25.70 23.58 9.05
N VAL A 85 -26.06 22.91 7.96
CA VAL A 85 -25.75 21.48 7.75
C VAL A 85 -24.25 21.20 7.76
N ARG A 86 -23.43 22.02 7.08
CA ARG A 86 -21.98 21.80 6.99
C ARG A 86 -21.30 21.88 8.36
N ARG A 87 -21.56 22.96 9.12
CA ARG A 87 -20.99 23.15 10.47
C ARG A 87 -21.45 22.05 11.41
N LYS A 88 -22.73 21.68 11.37
CA LYS A 88 -23.28 20.56 12.13
C LYS A 88 -22.63 19.23 11.76
N ALA A 89 -22.47 18.93 10.47
CA ALA A 89 -21.82 17.71 10.00
C ALA A 89 -20.37 17.65 10.47
N LEU A 90 -19.61 18.73 10.32
CA LEU A 90 -18.21 18.79 10.78
C LEU A 90 -18.10 18.55 12.29
N ALA A 91 -18.96 19.20 13.08
CA ALA A 91 -18.99 19.00 14.53
C ALA A 91 -19.37 17.56 14.92
N LEU A 92 -20.30 16.92 14.19
CA LEU A 92 -20.68 15.52 14.40
C LEU A 92 -19.53 14.56 14.05
N LEU A 93 -18.77 14.83 12.98
CA LEU A 93 -17.60 14.03 12.61
C LEU A 93 -16.52 14.10 13.69
N TRP A 94 -16.24 15.29 14.22
CA TRP A 94 -15.28 15.41 15.33
C TRP A 94 -15.79 14.80 16.64
N ALA A 95 -17.10 14.87 16.91
CA ALA A 95 -17.68 14.13 18.03
C ALA A 95 -17.53 12.62 17.86
N TYR A 96 -17.74 12.11 16.64
CA TYR A 96 -17.58 10.70 16.29
C TYR A 96 -16.13 10.23 16.48
N LEU A 97 -15.18 10.94 15.87
CA LEU A 97 -13.76 10.61 15.94
C LEU A 97 -13.24 10.67 17.38
N GLY A 98 -13.63 11.70 18.15
CA GLY A 98 -13.28 11.82 19.57
C GLY A 98 -14.05 10.89 20.51
N ARG A 99 -15.01 10.11 20.00
CA ARG A 99 -15.92 9.26 20.79
C ARG A 99 -16.61 10.04 21.93
N VAL A 100 -16.93 11.30 21.67
CA VAL A 100 -17.51 12.21 22.66
C VAL A 100 -18.96 11.83 22.92
N ASP A 101 -19.32 11.65 24.19
CA ASP A 101 -20.70 11.46 24.61
C ASP A 101 -21.43 12.82 24.63
N LEU A 102 -22.49 12.90 23.81
CA LEU A 102 -23.29 14.10 23.62
C LEU A 102 -24.47 14.17 24.60
N ASP A 103 -24.73 13.12 25.38
CA ASP A 103 -25.81 13.05 26.37
C ASP A 103 -27.17 13.47 25.77
N ASP A 104 -27.38 13.11 24.51
CA ASP A 104 -28.57 13.43 23.73
C ASP A 104 -28.80 12.32 22.69
N PRO A 105 -29.87 11.52 22.81
CA PRO A 105 -30.10 10.37 21.92
C PRO A 105 -30.19 10.74 20.43
N ALA A 106 -30.73 11.93 20.10
CA ALA A 106 -30.87 12.35 18.71
C ALA A 106 -29.52 12.77 18.13
N LEU A 107 -28.69 13.47 18.92
CA LEU A 107 -27.32 13.80 18.49
C LEU A 107 -26.42 12.56 18.41
N GLU A 108 -26.58 11.61 19.32
CA GLU A 108 -25.87 10.33 19.27
C GLU A 108 -26.19 9.54 18.00
N GLN A 109 -27.48 9.46 17.63
CA GLN A 109 -27.87 8.85 16.37
C GLN A 109 -27.25 9.58 15.17
N ALA A 110 -27.34 10.92 15.12
CA ALA A 110 -26.79 11.71 14.03
C ALA A 110 -25.25 11.56 13.92
N LYS A 111 -24.55 11.45 15.06
CA LYS A 111 -23.10 11.22 15.13
C LYS A 111 -22.72 9.89 14.49
N LEU A 112 -23.47 8.83 14.79
CA LEU A 112 -23.23 7.49 14.25
C LEU A 112 -23.59 7.37 12.75
N GLU A 113 -24.58 8.14 12.28
CA GLU A 113 -24.96 8.23 10.86
C GLU A 113 -23.93 9.02 10.03
N ALA A 114 -23.20 9.95 10.65
CA ALA A 114 -22.26 10.82 9.94
C ALA A 114 -21.02 10.07 9.39
N ALA A 115 -20.50 9.08 10.12
CA ALA A 115 -19.26 8.40 9.76
C ALA A 115 -19.33 7.60 8.44
N PRO A 116 -20.38 6.78 8.17
CA PRO A 116 -20.50 6.12 6.87
C PRO A 116 -20.67 7.07 5.68
N ILE A 117 -21.29 8.24 5.90
CA ILE A 117 -21.42 9.28 4.87
C ILE A 117 -20.03 9.85 4.54
N ALA A 118 -19.29 10.25 5.57
CA ALA A 118 -17.92 10.74 5.41
C ALA A 118 -16.99 9.69 4.77
N HIS A 119 -17.12 8.41 5.15
CA HIS A 119 -16.33 7.33 4.56
C HIS A 119 -16.61 7.17 3.05
N ALA A 120 -17.88 7.28 2.62
CA ALA A 120 -18.23 7.25 1.20
C ALA A 120 -17.67 8.48 0.44
N LEU A 121 -17.75 9.67 1.05
CA LEU A 121 -17.18 10.90 0.50
C LEU A 121 -15.65 10.82 0.39
N ASN A 122 -14.99 10.16 1.33
CA ASN A 122 -13.53 10.00 1.33
C ASN A 122 -13.05 9.14 0.16
N ALA A 123 -13.83 8.16 -0.29
CA ALA A 123 -13.51 7.41 -1.52
C ALA A 123 -13.50 8.35 -2.75
N SER A 124 -14.44 9.30 -2.81
CA SER A 124 -14.44 10.33 -3.86
C SER A 124 -13.26 11.30 -3.74
N PHE A 125 -12.91 11.71 -2.51
CA PHE A 125 -11.75 12.55 -2.26
C PHE A 125 -10.43 11.86 -2.65
N GLY A 126 -10.29 10.56 -2.35
CA GLY A 126 -9.14 9.76 -2.76
C GLY A 126 -9.01 9.66 -4.28
N ALA A 127 -10.13 9.49 -5.01
CA ALA A 127 -10.13 9.50 -6.47
C ALA A 127 -9.70 10.86 -7.07
N ILE A 128 -10.16 11.97 -6.47
CA ILE A 128 -9.71 13.33 -6.84
C ILE A 128 -8.21 13.48 -6.60
N SER A 129 -7.74 13.08 -5.41
CA SER A 129 -6.32 13.17 -5.03
C SER A 129 -5.43 12.36 -5.96
N LEU A 130 -5.88 11.16 -6.37
CA LEU A 130 -5.18 10.32 -7.33
C LEU A 130 -5.08 10.98 -8.71
N ALA A 131 -6.10 11.71 -9.15
CA ALA A 131 -6.07 12.42 -10.43
C ALA A 131 -5.04 13.55 -10.47
N PHE A 132 -4.78 14.21 -9.33
CA PHE A 132 -3.68 15.18 -9.20
C PHE A 132 -2.30 14.52 -9.10
N GLY A 133 -2.22 13.29 -8.60
CA GLY A 133 -0.98 12.49 -8.55
C GLY A 133 0.02 12.94 -7.46
N VAL A 134 -0.39 13.81 -6.55
CA VAL A 134 0.42 14.23 -5.39
C VAL A 134 0.27 13.21 -4.26
N THR A 135 1.38 12.83 -3.64
CA THR A 135 1.43 11.73 -2.67
C THR A 135 0.71 12.06 -1.36
N ALA A 136 0.92 13.27 -0.82
CA ALA A 136 0.44 13.61 0.51
C ALA A 136 -1.10 13.54 0.64
N PRO A 137 -1.92 14.12 -0.28
CA PRO A 137 -3.38 14.04 -0.17
C PRO A 137 -3.93 12.62 -0.31
N ILE A 138 -3.28 11.76 -1.11
CA ILE A 138 -3.65 10.35 -1.26
C ILE A 138 -3.42 9.60 0.06
N ILE A 139 -2.26 9.80 0.69
CA ILE A 139 -1.96 9.22 2.01
C ILE A 139 -2.93 9.76 3.06
N SER A 140 -3.20 11.07 3.08
CA SER A 140 -4.16 11.69 3.99
C SER A 140 -5.56 11.11 3.81
N SER A 141 -5.99 10.84 2.58
CA SER A 141 -7.27 10.17 2.31
C SER A 141 -7.30 8.75 2.89
N TYR A 142 -6.28 7.93 2.65
CA TYR A 142 -6.23 6.58 3.20
C TYR A 142 -6.21 6.56 4.73
N LYS A 143 -5.40 7.42 5.36
CA LYS A 143 -5.38 7.55 6.82
C LYS A 143 -6.69 8.07 7.37
N THR A 144 -7.37 8.97 6.67
CA THR A 144 -8.71 9.43 7.06
C THR A 144 -9.72 8.28 6.99
N ALA A 145 -9.59 7.34 6.05
CA ALA A 145 -10.40 6.12 6.05
C ALA A 145 -10.16 5.29 7.31
N GLN A 146 -8.90 5.09 7.71
CA GLN A 146 -8.54 4.38 8.95
C GLN A 146 -9.16 5.06 10.17
N ASN A 147 -9.03 6.39 10.27
CA ASN A 147 -9.59 7.20 11.36
C ASN A 147 -11.13 7.07 11.44
N LEU A 148 -11.81 7.10 10.30
CA LEU A 148 -13.27 6.95 10.21
C LEU A 148 -13.74 5.54 10.54
N ILE A 149 -13.04 4.50 10.09
CA ILE A 149 -13.40 3.10 10.38
C ILE A 149 -13.16 2.79 11.87
N GLN A 150 -12.04 3.24 12.43
CA GLN A 150 -11.69 2.94 13.82
C GLN A 150 -12.30 3.91 14.83
N ALA A 151 -12.97 4.97 14.37
CA ALA A 151 -13.42 6.09 15.19
C ALA A 151 -12.30 6.62 16.09
N VAL A 152 -11.17 7.00 15.49
CA VAL A 152 -9.99 7.54 16.19
C VAL A 152 -9.65 8.91 15.58
N PRO A 153 -9.38 9.95 16.39
CA PRO A 153 -8.99 11.24 15.84
C PRO A 153 -7.65 11.16 15.11
N PRO A 154 -7.46 11.93 14.02
CA PRO A 154 -6.16 12.06 13.40
C PRO A 154 -5.05 12.40 14.41
N GLY A 155 -3.96 11.65 14.36
CA GLY A 155 -2.81 11.84 15.24
C GLY A 155 -2.96 11.32 16.67
N ALA A 156 -4.11 10.76 17.05
CA ALA A 156 -4.28 10.12 18.36
C ALA A 156 -3.59 8.75 18.44
N SER A 157 -3.45 8.22 19.66
CA SER A 157 -2.81 6.93 19.90
C SER A 157 -3.49 5.78 19.14
N PRO A 158 -2.75 4.98 18.36
CA PRO A 158 -3.28 3.77 17.71
C PRO A 158 -3.85 2.73 18.69
N LEU A 159 -3.50 2.81 19.98
CA LEU A 159 -4.03 1.92 21.02
C LEU A 159 -5.54 2.05 21.22
N LEU A 160 -6.13 3.19 20.82
CA LEU A 160 -7.57 3.44 20.88
C LEU A 160 -8.39 2.47 20.00
N GLN A 161 -7.75 1.75 19.08
CA GLN A 161 -8.40 0.70 18.29
C GLN A 161 -8.77 -0.54 19.13
N LEU A 162 -8.11 -0.74 20.27
CA LEU A 162 -8.37 -1.88 21.15
C LEU A 162 -9.58 -1.61 22.06
N PRO A 163 -10.35 -2.66 22.42
CA PRO A 163 -11.49 -2.51 23.32
C PRO A 163 -11.06 -1.99 24.68
N HIS A 164 -11.95 -1.29 25.39
CA HIS A 164 -11.71 -0.77 26.76
C HIS A 164 -10.59 0.28 26.90
N ILE A 165 -9.74 0.51 25.90
CA ILE A 165 -8.71 1.55 25.96
C ILE A 165 -9.36 2.91 25.68
N THR A 166 -9.38 3.75 26.71
CA THR A 166 -9.79 5.15 26.62
C THR A 166 -8.57 6.05 26.36
N PRO A 167 -8.76 7.32 25.93
CA PRO A 167 -7.66 8.27 25.80
C PRO A 167 -6.80 8.43 27.07
N ALA A 168 -7.43 8.41 28.25
CA ALA A 168 -6.72 8.46 29.52
C ALA A 168 -5.87 7.20 29.78
N ILE A 169 -6.36 6.02 29.39
CA ILE A 169 -5.61 4.76 29.51
C ILE A 169 -4.45 4.72 28.53
N ALA A 170 -4.67 5.12 27.26
CA ALA A 170 -3.62 5.20 26.27
C ALA A 170 -2.48 6.14 26.73
N GLN A 171 -2.82 7.33 27.21
CA GLN A 171 -1.85 8.28 27.77
C GLN A 171 -1.11 7.71 28.98
N ALA A 172 -1.80 6.99 29.88
CA ALA A 172 -1.16 6.37 31.03
C ALA A 172 -0.16 5.26 30.62
N ILE A 173 -0.45 4.52 29.55
CA ILE A 173 0.44 3.49 28.99
C ILE A 173 1.68 4.13 28.34
N GLU A 174 1.48 5.21 27.57
CA GLU A 174 2.53 5.88 26.81
C GLU A 174 3.39 6.83 27.66
N GLY A 175 2.86 7.32 28.78
CA GLY A 175 3.53 8.29 29.66
C GLY A 175 3.79 9.62 28.95
N ASP A 176 4.98 10.18 29.16
CA ASP A 176 5.41 11.47 28.58
C ASP A 176 6.04 11.30 27.18
N SER A 177 5.80 10.19 26.49
CA SER A 177 6.34 9.94 25.16
C SER A 177 5.87 11.01 24.16
N ARG A 178 6.79 11.51 23.34
CA ARG A 178 6.46 12.44 22.25
C ARG A 178 5.84 11.74 21.04
N THR A 179 5.95 10.42 20.98
CA THR A 179 5.44 9.58 19.89
C THR A 179 4.55 8.50 20.46
N HIS A 180 3.36 8.33 19.88
CA HIS A 180 2.42 7.28 20.27
C HIS A 180 2.99 5.89 19.99
N LEU A 181 2.64 4.93 20.84
CA LEU A 181 3.01 3.53 20.65
C LEU A 181 2.14 2.93 19.56
N THR A 182 2.77 2.22 18.63
CA THR A 182 2.03 1.32 17.73
C THR A 182 1.50 0.11 18.49
N LEU A 183 0.49 -0.56 17.94
CA LEU A 183 -0.04 -1.81 18.52
C LEU A 183 1.05 -2.89 18.60
N GLN A 184 1.94 -2.91 17.62
CA GLN A 184 3.07 -3.81 17.50
C GLN A 184 4.07 -3.58 18.65
N GLU A 185 4.45 -2.34 18.89
CA GLU A 185 5.37 -1.97 19.99
C GLU A 185 4.73 -2.23 21.35
N TYR A 186 3.46 -1.86 21.53
CA TYR A 186 2.76 -2.16 22.79
C TYR A 186 2.69 -3.67 23.05
N MET A 187 2.41 -4.48 22.02
CA MET A 187 2.32 -5.93 22.16
C MET A 187 3.69 -6.62 22.23
N SER A 188 4.78 -5.98 21.80
CA SER A 188 6.15 -6.51 21.96
C SER A 188 6.74 -6.25 23.35
N LEU A 189 6.15 -5.35 24.14
CA LEU A 189 6.52 -5.17 25.54
C LEU A 189 6.38 -6.50 26.31
N PRO A 190 7.34 -6.83 27.21
CA PRO A 190 7.23 -8.00 28.07
C PRO A 190 5.90 -7.99 28.83
N GLU A 191 5.21 -9.14 28.90
CA GLU A 191 3.85 -9.23 29.46
C GLU A 191 3.75 -8.60 30.86
N THR A 192 4.74 -8.87 31.72
CA THR A 192 4.79 -8.33 33.09
C THR A 192 4.86 -6.81 33.12
N TYR A 193 5.62 -6.21 32.21
CA TYR A 193 5.76 -4.76 32.07
C TYR A 193 4.51 -4.15 31.44
N ARG A 194 4.04 -4.72 30.32
CA ARG A 194 2.81 -4.32 29.63
C ARG A 194 1.62 -4.31 30.59
N ARG A 195 1.43 -5.39 31.35
CA ARG A 195 0.35 -5.52 32.34
C ARG A 195 0.47 -4.48 33.46
N LYS A 196 1.68 -4.18 33.93
CA LYS A 196 1.92 -3.14 34.95
C LYS A 196 1.53 -1.74 34.46
N LEU A 197 1.72 -1.44 33.18
CA LEU A 197 1.33 -0.16 32.58
C LEU A 197 -0.18 -0.05 32.38
N SER A 198 -0.83 -1.17 32.02
CA SER A 198 -2.23 -1.13 31.57
C SER A 198 -3.27 -1.43 32.65
N VAL A 199 -2.90 -2.11 33.75
CA VAL A 199 -3.86 -2.65 34.74
C VAL A 199 -3.75 -1.96 36.10
N GLY A 200 -4.90 -1.68 36.71
CA GLY A 200 -5.02 -1.11 38.06
C GLY A 200 -5.06 0.43 38.08
N LYS A 201 -5.20 1.02 39.28
CA LYS A 201 -5.27 2.49 39.49
C LYS A 201 -6.33 3.23 38.65
N GLY A 202 -7.46 2.58 38.36
CA GLY A 202 -8.52 3.15 37.52
C GLY A 202 -8.28 3.04 36.02
N LEU A 203 -7.27 2.27 35.59
CA LEU A 203 -7.06 1.85 34.20
C LEU A 203 -7.89 0.59 33.91
N LEU A 204 -7.32 -0.41 33.23
CA LEU A 204 -8.03 -1.65 32.92
C LEU A 204 -8.16 -2.55 34.15
N THR A 205 -9.22 -3.36 34.16
CA THR A 205 -9.31 -4.58 34.97
C THR A 205 -8.54 -5.73 34.30
N GLU A 206 -8.26 -6.80 35.05
CA GLU A 206 -7.63 -8.00 34.52
C GLU A 206 -8.43 -8.68 33.39
N ALA A 207 -9.76 -8.64 33.50
CA ALA A 207 -10.64 -9.23 32.49
C ALA A 207 -10.58 -8.42 31.19
N GLU A 208 -10.66 -7.08 31.29
CA GLU A 208 -10.55 -6.19 30.14
C GLU A 208 -9.18 -6.28 29.49
N TYR A 209 -8.11 -6.37 30.28
CA TYR A 209 -6.75 -6.57 29.74
C TYR A 209 -6.62 -7.87 28.93
N LYS A 210 -7.22 -8.97 29.40
CA LYS A 210 -7.26 -10.22 28.62
C LYS A 210 -8.01 -10.04 27.30
N THR A 211 -9.14 -9.32 27.31
CA THR A 211 -9.88 -8.99 26.08
C THR A 211 -9.04 -8.14 25.12
N VAL A 212 -8.35 -7.11 25.62
CA VAL A 212 -7.43 -6.25 24.86
C VAL A 212 -6.37 -7.08 24.16
N VAL A 213 -5.66 -7.93 24.91
CA VAL A 213 -4.60 -8.80 24.37
C VAL A 213 -5.19 -9.79 23.36
N SER A 214 -6.33 -10.41 23.67
CA SER A 214 -6.98 -11.36 22.78
C SER A 214 -7.37 -10.75 21.43
N VAL A 215 -7.96 -9.55 21.43
CA VAL A 215 -8.33 -8.84 20.19
C VAL A 215 -7.08 -8.41 19.42
N ALA A 216 -6.06 -7.85 20.09
CA ALA A 216 -4.83 -7.42 19.44
C ALA A 216 -4.14 -8.55 18.65
N THR A 217 -4.11 -9.77 19.21
CA THR A 217 -3.52 -10.96 18.57
C THR A 217 -4.31 -11.52 17.39
N GLN A 218 -5.44 -10.92 17.03
CA GLN A 218 -6.28 -11.35 15.91
C GLN A 218 -6.32 -10.32 14.77
N LEU A 219 -5.76 -9.12 14.95
CA LEU A 219 -5.86 -8.07 13.93
C LEU A 219 -5.00 -8.40 12.69
N PRO A 220 -5.51 -8.22 11.45
CA PRO A 220 -4.85 -8.66 10.22
C PRO A 220 -3.76 -7.68 9.76
N ARG A 221 -2.62 -7.64 10.47
CA ARG A 221 -1.44 -6.88 10.04
C ARG A 221 -0.67 -7.64 8.97
N LEU A 222 -0.64 -7.13 7.75
CA LEU A 222 0.19 -7.67 6.66
C LEU A 222 1.61 -7.12 6.78
N GLN A 223 2.55 -7.95 7.19
CA GLN A 223 3.98 -7.64 7.23
C GLN A 223 4.62 -8.00 5.89
N VAL A 224 5.23 -7.02 5.22
CA VAL A 224 6.01 -7.26 3.99
C VAL A 224 7.33 -7.94 4.35
N GLU A 225 7.63 -9.05 3.70
CA GLU A 225 8.90 -9.78 3.83
C GLU A 225 9.84 -9.47 2.67
N LYS A 226 9.31 -9.32 1.44
CA LYS A 226 10.10 -8.97 0.25
C LYS A 226 9.24 -8.25 -0.78
N GLY A 227 9.76 -7.16 -1.33
CA GLY A 227 9.23 -6.51 -2.53
C GLY A 227 10.28 -6.58 -3.63
N PHE A 228 9.90 -6.97 -4.84
CA PHE A 228 10.80 -7.00 -5.99
C PHE A 228 10.04 -6.79 -7.30
N PHE A 229 10.80 -6.56 -8.37
CA PHE A 229 10.29 -6.39 -9.72
C PHE A 229 10.76 -7.57 -10.58
N LYS A 230 9.90 -8.00 -11.51
CA LYS A 230 10.27 -8.94 -12.56
C LYS A 230 9.41 -8.77 -13.79
N VAL A 231 9.87 -9.32 -14.92
CA VAL A 231 9.05 -9.53 -16.11
C VAL A 231 8.94 -11.05 -16.29
N THR A 232 7.72 -11.55 -16.48
CA THR A 232 7.49 -12.99 -16.62
C THR A 232 8.19 -13.50 -17.87
N GLY A 233 9.00 -14.55 -17.74
CA GLY A 233 9.76 -15.14 -18.85
C GLY A 233 11.03 -14.38 -19.23
N GLU A 234 11.34 -13.27 -18.56
CA GLU A 234 12.53 -12.47 -18.83
C GLU A 234 13.41 -12.32 -17.57
N LYS A 235 14.72 -12.49 -17.75
CA LYS A 235 15.69 -12.36 -16.65
C LYS A 235 15.96 -10.90 -16.26
N TYR A 236 15.90 -10.00 -17.22
CA TYR A 236 16.18 -8.57 -17.05
C TYR A 236 14.95 -7.75 -17.41
N ILE A 237 14.79 -6.59 -16.77
CA ILE A 237 13.70 -5.68 -17.06
C ILE A 237 14.21 -4.66 -18.08
N ILE A 238 13.70 -4.70 -19.30
CA ILE A 238 14.10 -3.76 -20.36
C ILE A 238 13.16 -2.55 -20.45
N PRO A 239 13.54 -1.47 -21.14
CA PRO A 239 12.74 -0.25 -21.17
C PRO A 239 11.37 -0.49 -21.82
N SER A 240 10.33 0.14 -21.27
CA SER A 240 8.94 0.00 -21.72
C SER A 240 8.33 -1.41 -21.63
N SER A 241 9.00 -2.38 -21.00
CA SER A 241 8.45 -3.71 -20.71
C SER A 241 7.28 -3.65 -19.72
N LEU A 242 6.44 -4.69 -19.71
CA LEU A 242 5.36 -4.83 -18.73
C LEU A 242 5.91 -5.49 -17.46
N VAL A 243 6.33 -4.67 -16.50
CA VAL A 243 6.94 -5.13 -15.25
C VAL A 243 5.86 -5.49 -14.22
N SER A 244 6.06 -6.61 -13.54
CA SER A 244 5.30 -7.02 -12.37
C SER A 244 6.04 -6.60 -11.10
N MET A 245 5.42 -5.73 -10.31
CA MET A 245 5.77 -5.54 -8.91
C MET A 245 5.16 -6.70 -8.09
N VAL A 246 6.02 -7.45 -7.42
CA VAL A 246 5.64 -8.56 -6.54
C VAL A 246 5.93 -8.18 -5.10
N VAL A 247 4.91 -8.22 -4.25
CA VAL A 247 5.03 -8.02 -2.80
C VAL A 247 4.66 -9.32 -2.10
N LYS A 248 5.64 -9.89 -1.42
CA LYS A 248 5.52 -11.07 -0.56
C LYS A 248 5.35 -10.62 0.87
N GLY A 249 4.28 -11.07 1.53
CA GLY A 249 4.01 -10.68 2.91
C GLY A 249 3.23 -11.74 3.68
N ARG A 250 3.30 -11.66 5.01
CA ARG A 250 2.60 -12.58 5.92
C ARG A 250 1.71 -11.80 6.85
N PHE A 251 0.52 -12.34 7.11
CA PHE A 251 -0.33 -11.79 8.17
C PHE A 251 0.22 -12.18 9.53
N ILE A 252 0.80 -11.21 10.23
CA ILE A 252 1.39 -11.36 11.57
C ILE A 252 0.69 -10.38 12.51
N PRO A 253 -0.42 -10.81 13.16
CA PRO A 253 -1.11 -10.00 14.15
C PRO A 253 -0.18 -9.49 15.27
N PRO A 254 -0.41 -8.28 15.82
CA PRO A 254 0.35 -7.77 16.95
C PRO A 254 0.35 -8.74 18.15
N GLY A 255 1.54 -9.05 18.67
CA GLY A 255 1.69 -9.98 19.80
C GLY A 255 1.61 -11.46 19.43
N SER A 256 1.71 -11.80 18.14
CA SER A 256 1.89 -13.19 17.70
C SER A 256 3.16 -13.80 18.29
N GLU A 257 3.06 -15.01 18.81
CA GLU A 257 4.18 -15.80 19.33
C GLU A 257 4.49 -16.97 18.39
N ASN A 258 5.71 -17.51 18.47
CA ASN A 258 6.16 -18.68 17.70
C ASN A 258 5.98 -18.52 16.19
N ILE A 259 6.28 -17.32 15.67
CA ILE A 259 6.22 -17.02 14.24
C ILE A 259 7.29 -17.88 13.53
N PRO A 260 6.92 -18.72 12.55
CA PRO A 260 7.89 -19.52 11.80
C PRO A 260 8.90 -18.63 11.06
N GLU A 261 10.13 -19.12 10.91
CA GLU A 261 11.12 -18.47 10.04
C GLU A 261 10.62 -18.48 8.59
N VAL A 262 11.03 -17.47 7.81
CA VAL A 262 10.67 -17.37 6.41
C VAL A 262 11.42 -18.44 5.62
N ASN A 263 10.68 -19.27 4.88
CA ASN A 263 11.27 -20.15 3.89
C ASN A 263 11.63 -19.33 2.64
N GLU A 264 12.90 -19.33 2.23
CA GLU A 264 13.38 -18.53 1.09
C GLU A 264 12.66 -18.86 -0.22
N LEU A 265 12.24 -20.12 -0.42
CA LEU A 265 11.48 -20.55 -1.60
C LEU A 265 10.11 -19.86 -1.70
N ASP A 266 9.49 -19.49 -0.56
CA ASP A 266 8.19 -18.82 -0.57
C ASP A 266 8.30 -17.35 -1.01
N LEU A 267 9.51 -16.77 -0.93
CA LEU A 267 9.81 -15.41 -1.37
C LEU A 267 10.00 -15.32 -2.88
N GLU A 268 10.16 -16.45 -3.57
CA GLU A 268 10.25 -16.51 -5.01
C GLU A 268 8.86 -16.43 -5.63
N ASP A 269 8.81 -15.89 -6.84
CA ASP A 269 7.63 -15.93 -7.68
C ASP A 269 8.00 -16.63 -8.98
N ILE A 270 7.84 -17.95 -8.99
CA ILE A 270 8.25 -18.82 -10.10
C ILE A 270 7.32 -18.58 -11.29
N ASP A 271 7.91 -18.45 -12.48
CA ASP A 271 7.15 -18.27 -13.71
C ASP A 271 6.37 -19.54 -14.07
N PRO A 272 5.18 -19.41 -14.68
CA PRO A 272 4.45 -20.55 -15.21
C PRO A 272 5.26 -21.21 -16.34
N ASP A 273 5.04 -22.51 -16.56
CA ASP A 273 5.65 -23.26 -17.65
C ASP A 273 5.44 -22.54 -18.99
N GLU A 274 6.47 -22.49 -19.85
CA GLU A 274 6.44 -21.72 -21.11
C GLU A 274 5.31 -22.16 -22.07
N GLU A 275 4.86 -23.40 -21.95
CA GLU A 275 3.74 -23.95 -22.72
C GLU A 275 2.37 -23.40 -22.28
N ASP A 276 2.29 -22.73 -21.12
CA ASP A 276 1.08 -22.13 -20.56
C ASP A 276 0.93 -20.66 -21.00
N LEU A 277 0.75 -20.44 -22.30
CA LEU A 277 0.60 -19.11 -22.91
C LEU A 277 -0.49 -18.26 -22.25
N ASP A 278 -1.57 -18.86 -21.76
CA ASP A 278 -2.63 -18.13 -21.05
C ASP A 278 -2.13 -17.59 -19.70
N ALA A 279 -1.34 -18.38 -18.96
CA ALA A 279 -0.72 -17.94 -17.70
C ALA A 279 0.38 -16.89 -17.94
N LEU A 280 1.18 -17.03 -19.01
CA LEU A 280 2.19 -16.06 -19.43
C LEU A 280 1.57 -14.70 -19.81
N LEU A 281 0.44 -14.73 -20.50
CA LEU A 281 -0.31 -13.53 -20.89
C LEU A 281 -1.18 -12.95 -19.75
N GLY A 282 -1.13 -13.55 -18.55
CA GLY A 282 -1.90 -13.10 -17.39
C GLY A 282 -3.42 -13.25 -17.55
N ARG A 283 -3.89 -14.17 -18.40
CA ARG A 283 -5.32 -14.45 -18.61
C ARG A 283 -5.77 -15.57 -17.70
N GLU A 284 -6.91 -15.40 -17.02
CA GLU A 284 -7.54 -16.52 -16.32
C GLU A 284 -7.95 -17.59 -17.33
N LYS A 285 -7.56 -18.85 -17.07
CA LYS A 285 -7.94 -19.99 -17.91
C LYS A 285 -9.46 -20.14 -17.94
N SER A 286 -10.09 -19.73 -19.03
CA SER A 286 -11.44 -20.16 -19.36
C SER A 286 -11.39 -21.61 -19.85
N GLY A 287 -11.41 -22.56 -18.91
CA GLY A 287 -11.77 -23.96 -19.13
C GLY A 287 -11.06 -24.70 -20.27
N GLY A 288 -9.87 -25.23 -20.01
CA GLY A 288 -9.22 -26.27 -20.83
C GLY A 288 -9.20 -27.61 -20.10
N LYS A 289 -9.58 -28.69 -20.79
CA LYS A 289 -9.47 -30.07 -20.28
C LYS A 289 -8.00 -30.44 -20.07
N ASP A 290 -7.78 -31.19 -18.99
CA ASP A 290 -6.54 -31.86 -18.58
C ASP A 290 -5.53 -31.00 -17.80
N GLY A 291 -5.51 -31.21 -16.47
CA GLY A 291 -4.50 -30.67 -15.54
C GLY A 291 -5.09 -29.84 -14.41
N LYS A 292 -5.67 -30.48 -13.39
CA LYS A 292 -6.12 -29.83 -12.14
C LYS A 292 -4.92 -29.21 -11.40
N LYS A 293 -4.57 -27.96 -11.69
CA LYS A 293 -4.07 -27.07 -10.63
C LYS A 293 -5.30 -26.77 -9.74
N PRO A 294 -5.23 -26.94 -8.41
CA PRO A 294 -6.36 -26.61 -7.56
C PRO A 294 -6.65 -25.12 -7.77
N GLU A 295 -7.86 -24.79 -8.24
CA GLU A 295 -8.37 -23.42 -8.19
C GLU A 295 -8.28 -22.96 -6.72
N GLN A 296 -7.19 -22.28 -6.36
CA GLN A 296 -7.05 -21.66 -5.06
C GLN A 296 -8.04 -20.51 -5.04
N LYS A 297 -9.21 -20.76 -4.45
CA LYS A 297 -10.25 -19.75 -4.34
C LYS A 297 -9.69 -18.56 -3.56
N PRO A 298 -9.87 -17.33 -4.05
CA PRO A 298 -9.40 -16.15 -3.35
C PRO A 298 -10.00 -16.12 -1.94
N VAL A 299 -9.12 -16.00 -0.94
CA VAL A 299 -9.46 -15.93 0.47
C VAL A 299 -9.81 -14.50 0.83
N GLN A 300 -11.00 -14.28 1.37
CA GLN A 300 -11.41 -13.00 1.92
C GLN A 300 -10.80 -12.82 3.32
N PRO A 301 -10.34 -11.61 3.67
CA PRO A 301 -9.96 -11.30 5.04
C PRO A 301 -11.17 -11.31 5.98
N PRO A 302 -10.97 -11.42 7.31
CA PRO A 302 -12.04 -11.14 8.25
C PRO A 302 -12.50 -9.69 8.13
N LEU A 303 -13.74 -9.43 8.52
CA LEU A 303 -14.26 -8.07 8.63
C LEU A 303 -13.42 -7.25 9.61
N ALA A 304 -13.38 -5.93 9.39
CA ALA A 304 -12.69 -5.00 10.27
C ALA A 304 -13.28 -5.06 11.68
N TYR A 305 -12.43 -5.18 12.69
CA TYR A 305 -12.83 -4.95 14.08
C TYR A 305 -12.98 -3.44 14.26
N ALA A 306 -14.21 -2.96 14.10
CA ALA A 306 -14.57 -1.55 14.08
C ALA A 306 -15.93 -1.32 14.80
N PRO A 307 -16.01 -1.54 16.13
CA PRO A 307 -17.29 -1.57 16.85
C PRO A 307 -18.06 -0.24 16.84
N TYR A 308 -17.38 0.88 16.55
CA TYR A 308 -18.00 2.21 16.45
C TYR A 308 -18.49 2.54 15.03
N PHE A 309 -18.07 1.79 14.02
CA PHE A 309 -18.52 2.01 12.65
C PHE A 309 -19.81 1.22 12.42
N THR A 310 -20.86 1.90 11.95
CA THR A 310 -22.22 1.33 11.92
C THR A 310 -22.47 0.30 10.82
N LYS A 311 -21.45 0.01 10.00
CA LYS A 311 -21.54 -0.95 8.90
C LYS A 311 -20.39 -1.94 8.99
N ASP A 312 -20.65 -3.19 8.63
CA ASP A 312 -19.58 -4.15 8.40
C ASP A 312 -18.70 -3.66 7.24
N TYR A 313 -17.38 -3.75 7.43
CA TYR A 313 -16.41 -3.35 6.42
C TYR A 313 -15.39 -4.47 6.19
N SER A 314 -15.12 -4.79 4.93
CA SER A 314 -14.03 -5.70 4.55
C SER A 314 -12.79 -4.86 4.27
N PRO A 315 -11.70 -5.03 5.05
CA PRO A 315 -10.47 -4.25 4.87
C PRO A 315 -9.88 -4.39 3.48
N ARG A 316 -9.17 -3.35 3.05
CA ARG A 316 -8.46 -3.32 1.77
C ARG A 316 -7.02 -2.90 1.97
N TRP A 317 -6.16 -3.41 1.09
CA TRP A 317 -4.74 -3.09 1.07
C TRP A 317 -4.40 -2.40 -0.23
N HIS A 318 -3.87 -1.19 -0.13
CA HIS A 318 -3.48 -0.37 -1.26
C HIS A 318 -1.95 -0.43 -1.40
N VAL A 319 -1.47 -0.93 -2.53
CA VAL A 319 -0.04 -0.98 -2.85
C VAL A 319 0.26 -0.03 -4.00
N PHE A 320 1.20 0.89 -3.81
CA PHE A 320 1.60 1.87 -4.81
C PHE A 320 3.06 2.30 -4.63
N LEU A 321 3.60 2.95 -5.67
CA LEU A 321 4.96 3.47 -5.67
C LEU A 321 4.94 5.00 -5.81
N THR A 322 5.79 5.66 -5.04
CA THR A 322 5.96 7.12 -5.09
C THR A 322 7.42 7.48 -5.32
N ASP A 323 7.64 8.62 -5.98
CA ASP A 323 8.94 9.28 -6.06
C ASP A 323 9.07 10.23 -4.86
N SER A 324 10.00 9.93 -3.95
CA SER A 324 10.22 10.72 -2.73
C SER A 324 10.83 12.10 -3.01
N LYS A 325 11.54 12.28 -4.13
CA LYS A 325 12.17 13.56 -4.51
C LYS A 325 11.13 14.53 -5.05
N GLN A 326 10.15 14.01 -5.80
CA GLN A 326 9.10 14.83 -6.42
C GLN A 326 7.82 14.91 -5.58
N GLY A 327 7.64 14.03 -4.60
CA GLY A 327 6.41 13.94 -3.82
C GLY A 327 5.21 13.46 -4.65
N LYS A 328 5.46 12.76 -5.77
CA LYS A 328 4.43 12.32 -6.72
C LYS A 328 4.29 10.81 -6.75
N VAL A 329 3.10 10.36 -7.11
CA VAL A 329 2.83 8.95 -7.39
C VAL A 329 3.48 8.57 -8.72
N ALA A 330 4.34 7.56 -8.69
CA ALA A 330 4.99 7.00 -9.87
C ALA A 330 4.15 5.86 -10.47
N VAL A 331 3.60 5.00 -9.61
CA VAL A 331 2.70 3.91 -10.00
C VAL A 331 1.44 4.01 -9.14
N PRO A 332 0.24 4.13 -9.76
CA PRO A 332 -1.00 4.33 -9.03
C PRO A 332 -1.36 3.12 -8.13
N PRO A 333 -2.23 3.32 -7.12
CA PRO A 333 -2.61 2.25 -6.20
C PRO A 333 -3.36 1.08 -6.83
N PHE A 334 -2.83 -0.12 -6.57
CA PHE A 334 -3.50 -1.39 -6.75
C PHE A 334 -4.17 -1.77 -5.43
N THR A 335 -5.46 -2.10 -5.51
CA THR A 335 -6.26 -2.43 -4.33
C THR A 335 -6.49 -3.93 -4.26
N PHE A 336 -5.99 -4.56 -3.20
CA PHE A 336 -6.17 -5.97 -2.91
C PHE A 336 -7.24 -6.14 -1.83
N THR A 337 -8.20 -7.02 -2.09
CA THR A 337 -9.30 -7.37 -1.18
C THR A 337 -9.37 -8.86 -0.87
N THR A 338 -8.51 -9.65 -1.52
CA THR A 338 -8.44 -11.11 -1.37
C THR A 338 -7.01 -11.60 -1.46
N PHE A 339 -6.77 -12.80 -0.95
CA PHE A 339 -5.46 -13.40 -0.78
C PHE A 339 -5.42 -14.84 -1.29
N ASP A 340 -4.22 -15.32 -1.64
CA ASP A 340 -4.00 -16.64 -2.24
C ASP A 340 -4.03 -17.77 -1.21
N GLN A 341 -3.66 -17.50 0.04
CA GLN A 341 -3.63 -18.50 1.09
C GLN A 341 -4.50 -18.12 2.30
N PRO A 342 -5.02 -19.11 3.06
CA PRO A 342 -5.78 -18.85 4.28
C PRO A 342 -4.99 -17.97 5.26
N ILE A 343 -5.61 -16.90 5.75
CA ILE A 343 -5.00 -15.97 6.72
C ILE A 343 -5.07 -16.52 8.16
N TYR A 344 -6.22 -17.10 8.49
CA TYR A 344 -6.49 -17.74 9.78
C TYR A 344 -6.92 -19.19 9.55
N THR A 345 -6.56 -20.03 10.52
CA THR A 345 -7.12 -21.37 10.67
C THR A 345 -8.60 -21.28 11.04
N LYS A 346 -9.33 -22.40 10.93
CA LYS A 346 -10.74 -22.48 11.34
C LYS A 346 -10.95 -22.13 12.82
N ASP A 347 -9.93 -22.32 13.64
CA ASP A 347 -9.93 -22.01 15.09
C ASP A 347 -9.52 -20.55 15.39
N GLY A 348 -9.36 -19.71 14.36
CA GLY A 348 -9.05 -18.28 14.50
C GLY A 348 -7.57 -17.96 14.74
N LYS A 349 -6.67 -18.95 14.72
CA LYS A 349 -5.22 -18.71 14.84
C LYS A 349 -4.60 -18.27 13.51
N PRO A 350 -3.65 -17.33 13.49
CA PRO A 350 -2.94 -16.95 12.27
C PRO A 350 -2.18 -18.14 11.68
N THR A 351 -2.19 -18.26 10.36
CA THR A 351 -1.46 -19.33 9.64
C THR A 351 -0.03 -18.94 9.31
N PHE A 352 0.26 -17.64 9.24
CA PHE A 352 1.52 -17.07 8.75
C PHE A 352 1.88 -17.48 7.32
N ASN A 353 0.91 -17.94 6.53
CA ASN A 353 1.13 -18.28 5.13
C ASN A 353 1.65 -17.06 4.36
N MET A 354 2.65 -17.28 3.50
CA MET A 354 3.11 -16.28 2.56
C MET A 354 2.00 -15.93 1.58
N GLN A 355 1.71 -14.65 1.47
CA GLN A 355 0.77 -14.08 0.51
C GLN A 355 1.56 -13.41 -0.61
N THR A 356 1.03 -13.48 -1.83
CA THR A 356 1.65 -12.83 -2.99
C THR A 356 0.71 -11.79 -3.58
N LEU A 357 1.08 -10.52 -3.47
CA LEU A 357 0.39 -9.41 -4.12
C LEU A 357 1.16 -9.02 -5.39
N LYS A 358 0.51 -9.11 -6.55
CA LYS A 358 1.11 -8.75 -7.84
C LYS A 358 0.39 -7.59 -8.48
N ALA A 359 1.15 -6.66 -9.01
CA ALA A 359 0.65 -5.51 -9.76
C ALA A 359 1.53 -5.28 -10.99
N GLN A 360 0.92 -5.05 -12.14
CA GLN A 360 1.64 -4.82 -13.40
C GLN A 360 1.58 -3.37 -13.81
N PHE A 361 2.72 -2.82 -14.24
CA PHE A 361 2.81 -1.47 -14.79
C PHE A 361 3.88 -1.43 -15.88
N GLN A 362 3.90 -0.37 -16.68
CA GLN A 362 4.90 -0.21 -17.72
C GLN A 362 6.20 0.33 -17.13
N ALA A 363 7.32 -0.32 -17.41
CA ALA A 363 8.64 0.14 -16.99
C ALA A 363 8.99 1.48 -17.67
N PRO A 364 9.82 2.33 -17.03
CA PRO A 364 10.30 3.56 -17.66
C PRO A 364 10.95 3.32 -19.04
N PRO A 365 10.88 4.30 -19.95
CA PRO A 365 11.39 4.15 -21.32
C PRO A 365 12.91 4.26 -21.42
N GLN A 366 13.61 4.60 -20.33
CA GLN A 366 15.06 4.72 -20.29
C GLN A 366 15.64 3.64 -19.37
N ALA A 367 16.81 3.12 -19.74
CA ALA A 367 17.58 2.27 -18.85
C ALA A 367 18.09 3.09 -17.65
N GLY A 368 18.18 2.45 -16.48
CA GLY A 368 18.64 3.09 -15.27
C GLY A 368 18.12 2.45 -13.99
N HIS A 369 18.54 3.03 -12.86
CA HIS A 369 18.12 2.63 -11.53
C HIS A 369 17.07 3.61 -11.00
N TYR A 370 15.84 3.14 -10.85
CA TYR A 370 14.72 3.93 -10.35
C TYR A 370 14.40 3.52 -8.92
N THR A 371 14.80 4.35 -7.96
CA THR A 371 14.47 4.14 -6.55
C THR A 371 13.10 4.74 -6.25
N PHE A 372 12.17 3.89 -5.85
CA PHE A 372 10.83 4.28 -5.41
C PHE A 372 10.68 4.04 -3.91
N VAL A 373 9.68 4.71 -3.35
CA VAL A 373 9.12 4.32 -2.05
C VAL A 373 7.87 3.51 -2.29
N LEU A 374 7.89 2.25 -1.85
CA LEU A 374 6.73 1.37 -1.82
C LEU A 374 5.90 1.68 -0.58
N HIS A 375 4.61 1.92 -0.83
CA HIS A 375 3.59 2.08 0.19
C HIS A 375 2.64 0.89 0.14
N LEU A 376 2.47 0.21 1.28
CA LEU A 376 1.38 -0.73 1.53
C LEU A 376 0.55 -0.16 2.67
N ILE A 377 -0.67 0.27 2.36
CA ILE A 377 -1.57 0.94 3.32
C ILE A 377 -2.83 0.09 3.50
N CYS A 378 -3.17 -0.21 4.75
CA CYS A 378 -4.47 -0.81 5.08
C CYS A 378 -5.46 0.31 5.34
N ASP A 379 -6.63 0.31 4.70
CA ASP A 379 -7.61 1.38 4.86
C ASP A 379 -8.38 1.34 6.21
N SER A 380 -8.26 0.24 6.96
CA SER A 380 -9.12 -0.06 8.11
C SER A 380 -8.45 -0.01 9.48
N TYR A 381 -7.12 -0.06 9.54
CA TYR A 381 -6.37 -0.11 10.80
C TYR A 381 -5.25 0.92 10.80
N VAL A 382 -5.18 1.72 11.86
CA VAL A 382 -4.16 2.75 12.06
C VAL A 382 -2.85 2.09 12.49
N GLY A 383 -1.76 2.43 11.79
CA GLY A 383 -0.41 1.94 12.13
C GLY A 383 -0.07 0.56 11.57
N PHE A 384 -0.86 0.02 10.64
CA PHE A 384 -0.57 -1.25 9.95
C PHE A 384 0.10 -1.05 8.58
N ASP A 385 0.50 0.18 8.28
CA ASP A 385 1.08 0.56 7.01
C ASP A 385 2.56 0.16 6.95
N THR A 386 3.03 -0.21 5.76
CA THR A 386 4.45 -0.43 5.47
C THR A 386 4.93 0.62 4.48
N LYS A 387 6.10 1.19 4.76
CA LYS A 387 6.81 2.11 3.87
C LYS A 387 8.26 1.61 3.75
N MET A 388 8.70 1.32 2.53
CA MET A 388 10.08 0.87 2.28
C MET A 388 10.60 1.37 0.94
N GLU A 389 11.91 1.53 0.83
CA GLU A 389 12.55 1.84 -0.44
C GLU A 389 12.75 0.57 -1.27
N ILE A 390 12.50 0.67 -2.57
CA ILE A 390 12.67 -0.42 -3.53
C ILE A 390 13.28 0.15 -4.81
N THR A 391 14.22 -0.57 -5.43
CA THR A 391 14.87 -0.11 -6.66
C THR A 391 14.46 -1.00 -7.83
N LEU A 392 13.89 -0.38 -8.86
CA LEU A 392 13.68 -0.97 -10.17
C LEU A 392 14.93 -0.74 -11.02
N VAL A 393 15.56 -1.83 -11.46
CA VAL A 393 16.70 -1.77 -12.38
C VAL A 393 16.17 -2.05 -13.78
N VAL A 394 16.26 -1.05 -14.66
CA VAL A 394 15.93 -1.19 -16.08
C VAL A 394 17.25 -1.31 -16.84
N ASP A 395 17.49 -2.47 -17.43
CA ASP A 395 18.68 -2.77 -18.22
C ASP A 395 18.55 -2.22 -19.64
N GLU A 396 19.68 -2.14 -20.36
CA GLU A 396 19.69 -1.76 -21.77
C GLU A 396 19.04 -2.85 -22.64
N ALA A 397 18.34 -2.43 -23.70
CA ALA A 397 17.66 -3.35 -24.60
C ALA A 397 18.60 -4.41 -25.20
N SER A 398 19.87 -4.07 -25.41
CA SER A 398 20.91 -4.98 -25.94
C SER A 398 21.15 -6.22 -25.07
N LYS A 399 20.91 -6.15 -23.75
CA LYS A 399 21.05 -7.32 -22.86
C LYS A 399 19.97 -8.38 -23.09
N ALA A 400 18.82 -8.01 -23.66
CA ALA A 400 17.81 -8.98 -24.07
C ALA A 400 18.18 -9.70 -25.37
N GLU A 401 18.91 -9.03 -26.27
CA GLU A 401 19.37 -9.60 -27.55
C GLU A 401 20.47 -10.66 -27.36
N GLU A 402 21.34 -10.51 -26.35
CA GLU A 402 22.37 -11.52 -26.03
C GLU A 402 21.76 -12.87 -25.61
N MET A 403 20.55 -12.89 -25.02
CA MET A 403 19.87 -14.12 -24.62
C MET A 403 19.10 -14.81 -25.75
N GLY A 404 18.52 -14.04 -26.69
CA GLY A 404 17.85 -14.63 -27.86
C GLY A 404 18.77 -15.45 -28.76
N SER A 405 20.10 -15.27 -28.63
CA SER A 405 21.10 -16.03 -29.38
C SER A 405 21.56 -17.33 -28.71
N ASP A 406 21.22 -17.56 -27.43
CA ASP A 406 21.61 -18.76 -26.67
C ASP A 406 20.47 -19.80 -26.55
N ASP A 407 19.22 -19.37 -26.80
CA ASP A 407 18.02 -20.24 -26.94
C ASP A 407 17.67 -20.56 -28.41
N ASP A 408 18.49 -20.09 -29.35
CA ASP A 408 18.36 -20.42 -30.78
C ASP A 408 18.84 -21.86 -30.99
N ILE A 409 17.93 -22.82 -30.77
CA ILE A 409 17.89 -24.17 -31.34
C ILE A 409 19.27 -24.81 -31.44
N SER A 410 19.60 -25.70 -30.50
CA SER A 410 20.50 -26.81 -30.84
C SER A 410 19.85 -27.57 -32.00
N GLU A 411 20.10 -27.13 -33.24
CA GLU A 411 19.86 -27.95 -34.42
C GLU A 411 20.53 -29.27 -34.08
N PRO A 412 19.82 -30.40 -34.12
CA PRO A 412 20.38 -31.66 -33.66
C PRO A 412 21.69 -31.84 -34.42
N ASP A 413 22.81 -31.81 -33.69
CA ASP A 413 24.13 -31.89 -34.28
C ASP A 413 24.12 -33.01 -35.33
N GLU A 414 24.65 -32.74 -36.53
CA GLU A 414 24.62 -33.66 -37.67
C GLU A 414 25.30 -35.02 -37.37
N ASP A 415 26.02 -35.12 -36.25
CA ASP A 415 26.63 -36.34 -35.71
C ASP A 415 25.73 -37.14 -34.74
N SER A 416 24.56 -36.61 -34.38
CA SER A 416 23.54 -37.32 -33.60
C SER A 416 22.66 -38.20 -34.50
N LEU A 417 22.26 -39.37 -33.99
CA LEU A 417 21.35 -40.32 -34.64
C LEU A 417 20.07 -39.67 -35.20
N ALA A 418 19.60 -38.59 -34.58
CA ALA A 418 18.44 -37.82 -35.01
C ALA A 418 18.70 -37.00 -36.29
N GLY A 419 19.88 -36.40 -36.44
CA GLY A 419 20.29 -35.64 -37.63
C GLY A 419 20.42 -36.54 -38.87
N GLN A 420 20.99 -37.74 -38.68
CA GLN A 420 21.12 -38.73 -39.75
C GLN A 420 19.76 -39.27 -40.25
N MET A 421 18.78 -39.45 -39.36
CA MET A 421 17.43 -39.88 -39.76
C MET A 421 16.66 -38.77 -40.52
N HIS A 422 16.89 -37.49 -40.18
CA HIS A 422 16.24 -36.38 -40.87
C HIS A 422 16.76 -36.19 -42.31
N ALA A 423 18.09 -36.32 -42.50
CA ALA A 423 18.72 -36.26 -43.82
C ALA A 423 18.28 -37.43 -44.75
N LEU A 424 18.16 -38.64 -44.20
CA LEU A 424 17.67 -39.83 -44.92
C LEU A 424 16.19 -39.71 -45.33
N LYS A 425 15.37 -38.98 -44.56
CA LYS A 425 13.93 -38.83 -44.81
C LYS A 425 13.60 -37.71 -45.80
N THR A 426 14.44 -36.66 -45.87
CA THR A 426 14.17 -35.45 -46.66
C THR A 426 14.95 -35.40 -47.97
N GLY A 427 16.01 -36.21 -48.14
CA GLY A 427 16.69 -36.41 -49.43
C GLY A 427 17.42 -35.19 -49.99
N ALA A 428 17.62 -34.14 -49.19
CA ALA A 428 18.33 -32.93 -49.62
C ALA A 428 19.83 -33.01 -49.26
N PRO A 429 20.75 -32.65 -50.18
CA PRO A 429 22.18 -32.60 -49.88
C PRO A 429 22.53 -31.33 -49.07
N PRO A 430 23.56 -31.40 -48.20
CA PRO A 430 23.89 -30.30 -47.28
C PRO A 430 24.53 -29.09 -48.01
N PRO A 431 24.26 -27.84 -47.56
CA PRO A 431 24.94 -26.66 -48.08
C PRO A 431 26.39 -26.58 -47.57
N GLN A 432 27.32 -26.22 -48.45
CA GLN A 432 28.76 -26.14 -48.12
C GLN A 432 29.07 -24.92 -47.24
N LYS A 433 29.63 -25.15 -46.03
CA LYS A 433 30.22 -24.10 -45.18
C LYS A 433 31.58 -23.63 -45.73
N LYS A 434 31.74 -22.30 -45.88
CA LYS A 434 33.03 -21.62 -46.12
C LYS A 434 33.89 -21.73 -44.86
N LYS A 435 35.14 -22.19 -45.02
CA LYS A 435 36.13 -22.38 -43.95
C LYS A 435 36.55 -21.04 -43.32
N LYS A 436 36.36 -20.87 -42.00
CA LYS A 436 37.17 -19.94 -41.18
C LYS A 436 38.50 -20.62 -40.85
N ALA A 437 39.60 -19.89 -41.02
CA ALA A 437 40.96 -20.35 -40.76
C ALA A 437 41.20 -20.55 -39.25
N LYS A 438 41.84 -21.67 -38.89
CA LYS A 438 42.36 -21.95 -37.55
C LYS A 438 43.60 -21.08 -37.30
N GLN A 439 43.61 -20.33 -36.21
CA GLN A 439 44.85 -19.81 -35.62
C GLN A 439 45.56 -20.95 -34.90
N ILE A 440 46.87 -21.05 -35.13
CA ILE A 440 47.81 -21.97 -34.50
C ILE A 440 48.58 -21.17 -33.47
N GLU A 441 48.61 -21.65 -32.22
CA GLU A 441 49.59 -21.24 -31.21
C GLU A 441 50.95 -21.89 -31.52
N GLU A 442 52.03 -21.10 -31.53
CA GLU A 442 53.35 -21.52 -31.02
C GLU A 442 54.30 -20.30 -30.84
N SER A 443 54.63 -20.03 -29.57
CA SER A 443 55.97 -19.87 -28.96
C SER A 443 57.09 -18.98 -29.57
N SER A 444 57.63 -18.10 -28.69
CA SER A 444 58.98 -17.48 -28.66
C SER A 444 59.45 -16.67 -29.88
N ASP A 445 60.06 -15.49 -29.80
CA ASP A 445 60.97 -14.93 -28.79
C ASP A 445 61.09 -13.41 -28.95
N GLU A 446 61.68 -12.80 -27.92
CA GLU A 446 62.08 -11.40 -27.74
C GLU A 446 62.74 -10.76 -28.98
N GLU A 447 62.53 -9.45 -29.17
CA GLU A 447 63.60 -8.45 -29.43
C GLU A 447 63.03 -7.02 -29.57
N SER A 448 63.59 -6.14 -28.73
CA SER A 448 63.93 -4.74 -29.00
C SER A 448 62.83 -3.65 -29.03
N ASN A 449 62.72 -2.99 -27.87
CA ASN A 449 62.35 -1.58 -27.74
C ASN A 449 63.34 -0.69 -28.50
N THR A 450 62.85 0.24 -29.32
CA THR A 450 63.61 1.45 -29.65
C THR A 450 62.68 2.65 -29.79
N GLU A 451 63.13 3.72 -29.14
CA GLU A 451 62.50 5.02 -28.93
C GLU A 451 62.20 5.81 -30.21
N GLY A 452 61.25 6.72 -30.11
CA GLY A 452 60.97 7.74 -31.12
C GLY A 452 59.94 8.76 -30.63
N GLU A 453 60.40 9.75 -29.86
CA GLU A 453 59.71 11.02 -29.63
C GLU A 453 59.42 11.73 -30.96
N VAL A 454 58.25 12.37 -31.09
CA VAL A 454 58.11 13.83 -31.30
C VAL A 454 56.64 14.26 -31.21
N GLU A 455 56.42 15.35 -30.47
CA GLU A 455 55.23 16.20 -30.42
C GLU A 455 54.92 16.81 -31.80
N ASP A 456 53.64 17.04 -32.11
CA ASP A 456 53.23 18.37 -32.56
C ASP A 456 51.73 18.66 -32.34
N THR A 457 51.52 19.92 -32.03
CA THR A 457 50.36 20.66 -31.56
C THR A 457 49.25 20.85 -32.59
N SER A 458 47.99 20.99 -32.13
CA SER A 458 47.09 22.02 -32.67
C SER A 458 45.90 22.26 -31.73
N GLU A 459 45.90 23.46 -31.15
CA GLU A 459 44.74 24.09 -30.53
C GLU A 459 43.77 24.55 -31.63
N THR A 460 42.47 24.46 -31.40
CA THR A 460 41.50 25.29 -32.12
C THR A 460 40.32 25.61 -31.21
N ASP A 461 40.40 26.80 -30.62
CA ASP A 461 39.28 27.61 -30.13
C ASP A 461 38.37 28.03 -31.30
N THR A 462 37.06 27.95 -31.11
CA THR A 462 36.09 28.80 -31.82
C THR A 462 34.93 29.14 -30.91
N ASP A 463 35.00 30.33 -30.33
CA ASP A 463 33.87 31.17 -29.93
C ASP A 463 33.09 31.63 -31.17
N THR A 464 31.75 31.57 -31.12
CA THR A 464 30.90 32.54 -31.83
C THR A 464 29.57 32.73 -31.07
N ASP A 465 29.36 33.95 -30.61
CA ASP A 465 28.13 34.54 -30.08
C ASP A 465 27.20 35.06 -31.21
N GLU A 466 25.99 35.48 -30.82
CA GLU A 466 24.97 36.31 -31.53
C GLU A 466 23.88 35.59 -32.37
N GLU A 467 22.70 35.34 -31.78
CA GLU A 467 21.51 36.24 -31.77
C GLU A 467 20.44 35.78 -30.76
#